data_AF-A0A7K2TV25-F1
#
_entry.id   AF-A0A7K2TV25-F1
#
_cell.length_a   1.000
_cell.length_b   1.000
_cell.length_c   1.000
_cell.angle_alpha   90.00
_cell.angle_beta   90.00
_cell.angle_gamma   90.00
#
_symmetry.space_group_name_H-M   'P 1'
#
loop_
_entity.id
_entity.type
_entity.pdbx_description
1 polymer ?
#
loop_
_entity_poly.entity_id
_entity_poly.type
_entity_poly.pdbx_seq_one_letter_code
_entity_poly.pdbx_strand_id
1 'polypeptide(L)'
;MWADGGHTGRPVIWTKEELQLTVQIVTRSDDVSGFMVLPRRWCVERTCAWLFRSRRLVRDYETLPTVHEWMVMWSMTMLMSRRPAHRRA
;
A
#
# COMPACT_ATOMS: atom_id res chain seq x y z
N MET A 1 -9.14 -5.13 0.50
CA MET A 1 -7.95 -4.32 0.84
C MET A 1 -8.37 -3.03 1.52
N TRP A 2 -7.48 -2.34 2.24
CA TRP A 2 -7.78 -1.06 2.91
C TRP A 2 -7.02 0.08 2.22
N ALA A 3 -7.63 1.26 2.17
CA ALA A 3 -7.00 2.50 1.72
C ALA A 3 -7.45 3.68 2.58
N ASP A 4 -6.72 4.79 2.58
CA ASP A 4 -7.08 6.00 3.33
C ASP A 4 -8.08 6.88 2.54
N GLY A 5 -8.55 7.96 3.18
CA GLY A 5 -9.54 8.88 2.60
C GLY A 5 -9.13 9.57 1.30
N GLY A 6 -7.83 9.66 0.98
CA GLY A 6 -7.34 10.20 -0.29
C GLY A 6 -7.66 9.33 -1.51
N HIS A 7 -8.05 8.07 -1.30
CA HIS A 7 -8.32 7.10 -2.37
C HIS A 7 -9.83 6.89 -2.62
N THR A 8 -10.66 7.84 -2.20
CA THR A 8 -12.10 7.83 -2.42
C THR A 8 -12.48 8.03 -3.89
N GLY A 9 -13.68 7.60 -4.27
CA GLY A 9 -14.22 7.83 -5.61
C GLY A 9 -13.74 6.80 -6.64
N ARG A 10 -13.24 7.31 -7.79
CA ARG A 10 -12.92 6.50 -8.98
C ARG A 10 -12.03 5.27 -8.71
N PRO A 11 -10.99 5.33 -7.85
CA PRO A 11 -10.16 4.17 -7.57
C PRO A 11 -10.93 2.98 -6.97
N VAL A 12 -11.93 3.25 -6.12
CA VAL A 12 -12.75 2.21 -5.46
C VAL A 12 -13.65 1.50 -6.48
N ILE A 13 -14.21 2.26 -7.41
CA ILE A 13 -15.07 1.71 -8.48
C ILE A 13 -14.22 0.85 -9.42
N TRP A 14 -13.11 1.41 -9.89
CA TRP A 14 -12.19 0.74 -10.81
C TRP A 14 -11.61 -0.55 -10.23
N THR A 15 -11.20 -0.57 -8.96
CA THR A 15 -10.69 -1.79 -8.30
C THR A 15 -11.74 -2.89 -8.21
N LYS A 16 -13.01 -2.53 -8.05
CA LYS A 16 -14.10 -3.51 -8.02
C LYS A 16 -14.39 -4.08 -9.41
N GLU A 17 -14.40 -3.23 -10.43
CA GLU A 17 -14.76 -3.60 -11.80
C GLU A 17 -13.64 -4.38 -12.51
N GLU A 18 -12.41 -3.87 -12.45
CA GLU A 18 -11.29 -4.42 -13.21
C GLU A 18 -10.51 -5.49 -12.45
N LEU A 19 -10.38 -5.31 -11.13
CA LEU A 19 -9.54 -6.19 -10.30
C LEU A 19 -10.36 -7.16 -9.43
N GLN A 20 -11.69 -7.04 -9.42
CA GLN A 20 -12.58 -7.82 -8.54
C GLN A 20 -12.18 -7.72 -7.05
N LEU A 21 -11.58 -6.59 -6.65
CA LEU A 21 -11.13 -6.35 -5.29
C LEU A 21 -12.08 -5.39 -4.57
N THR A 22 -12.43 -5.74 -3.33
CA THR A 22 -13.17 -4.81 -2.46
C THR A 22 -12.18 -3.94 -1.69
N VAL A 23 -12.25 -2.62 -1.89
CA VAL A 23 -11.49 -1.62 -1.13
C VAL A 23 -12.36 -1.05 -0.01
N GLN A 24 -11.88 -1.11 1.23
CA GLN A 24 -12.47 -0.43 2.37
C GLN A 24 -11.69 0.85 2.64
N ILE A 25 -12.35 2.00 2.50
CA ILE A 25 -11.76 3.29 2.86
C ILE A 25 -11.84 3.47 4.37
N VAL A 26 -10.68 3.70 5.00
CA VAL A 26 -10.56 4.01 6.42
C VAL A 26 -10.29 5.51 6.55
N THR A 27 -11.31 6.27 6.92
CA THR A 27 -11.20 7.71 7.18
C THR A 27 -11.12 8.02 8.67
N ARG A 28 -10.60 9.20 9.00
CA ARG A 28 -10.73 9.77 10.35
C ARG A 28 -12.17 10.25 10.54
N SER A 29 -12.70 10.12 11.75
CA SER A 29 -13.93 10.82 12.12
C SER A 29 -13.65 12.31 12.21
N ASP A 30 -14.46 13.14 11.56
CA ASP A 30 -14.35 14.60 11.59
C ASP A 30 -14.74 15.18 12.96
N ASP A 31 -15.41 14.39 13.80
CA ASP A 31 -15.88 14.78 15.14
C ASP A 31 -14.78 14.74 16.21
N VAL A 32 -13.57 14.26 15.88
CA VAL A 32 -12.48 14.11 16.87
C VAL A 32 -11.40 15.14 16.65
N SER A 33 -11.26 16.00 17.67
CA SER A 33 -10.15 16.92 17.85
C SER A 33 -8.88 16.16 18.28
N GLY A 34 -7.77 16.36 17.57
CA GLY A 34 -6.47 15.77 17.90
C GLY A 34 -6.08 14.53 17.08
N PHE A 35 -5.10 13.78 17.58
CA PHE A 35 -4.59 12.58 16.91
C PHE A 35 -5.42 11.34 17.30
N MET A 36 -6.03 10.69 16.30
CA MET A 36 -6.70 9.41 16.45
C MET A 36 -5.92 8.32 15.70
N VAL A 37 -5.66 7.21 16.39
CA VAL A 37 -5.07 6.03 15.75
C VAL A 37 -6.09 5.39 14.81
N LEU A 38 -5.79 5.39 13.51
CA LEU A 38 -6.62 4.71 12.53
C LEU A 38 -6.33 3.21 12.52
N PRO A 39 -7.34 2.34 12.68
CA PRO A 39 -7.14 0.90 12.64
C PRO A 39 -6.59 0.50 11.26
N ARG A 40 -5.55 -0.36 11.25
CA ARG A 40 -4.89 -0.89 10.05
C ARG A 40 -4.09 0.10 9.20
N ARG A 41 -3.98 1.39 9.59
CA ARG A 41 -3.08 2.36 8.92
C ARG A 41 -1.63 1.87 8.86
N TRP A 42 -1.18 1.19 9.91
CA TRP A 42 0.15 0.59 9.98
C TRP A 42 0.42 -0.40 8.83
N CYS A 43 -0.60 -1.07 8.26
CA CYS A 43 -0.40 -2.01 7.16
C CYS A 43 0.09 -1.30 5.90
N VAL A 44 -0.49 -0.13 5.60
CA VAL A 44 -0.10 0.72 4.46
C VAL A 44 1.29 1.30 4.71
N GLU A 45 1.50 1.90 5.88
CA GLU A 45 2.78 2.50 6.26
C GLU A 45 3.91 1.46 6.26
N ARG A 46 3.64 0.24 6.71
CA ARG A 46 4.61 -0.88 6.67
C ARG A 46 4.96 -1.25 5.23
N THR A 47 3.98 -1.25 4.33
CA THR A 47 4.24 -1.53 2.91
C THR A 47 5.13 -0.45 2.31
N CYS A 48 4.83 0.83 2.56
CA CYS A 48 5.70 1.94 2.14
C CYS A 48 7.10 1.85 2.77
N ALA A 49 7.20 1.49 4.05
CA ALA A 49 8.49 1.30 4.73
C ALA A 49 9.33 0.19 4.08
N TRP A 50 8.73 -0.90 3.62
CA TRP A 50 9.44 -1.93 2.85
C TRP A 50 9.91 -1.41 1.50
N LEU A 51 9.09 -0.64 0.79
CA LEU A 51 9.47 -0.05 -0.50
C LEU A 51 10.63 0.95 -0.32
N PHE A 52 10.57 1.82 0.69
CA PHE A 52 11.63 2.80 0.97
C PHE A 52 12.96 2.19 1.44
N ARG A 53 12.99 0.90 1.79
CA ARG A 53 14.26 0.20 2.01
C ARG A 53 15.06 0.05 0.71
N SER A 54 14.37 0.05 -0.43
CA SER A 54 14.98 0.04 -1.76
C SER A 54 15.24 1.49 -2.20
N ARG A 55 16.52 1.90 -2.26
CA ARG A 55 16.92 3.30 -2.50
C ARG A 55 16.23 3.98 -3.69
N ARG A 56 15.96 3.27 -4.78
CA ARG A 56 15.29 3.83 -5.97
C ARG A 56 13.82 4.22 -5.75
N LEU A 57 13.17 3.68 -4.73
CA LEU A 57 11.77 3.98 -4.39
C LEU A 57 11.64 5.03 -3.28
N VAL A 58 12.75 5.49 -2.68
CA VAL A 58 12.74 6.51 -1.61
C VAL A 58 12.30 7.87 -2.14
N ARG A 59 12.61 8.16 -3.40
CA ARG A 59 12.15 9.33 -4.13
C ARG A 59 11.69 8.88 -5.51
N ASP A 60 10.83 9.67 -6.12
CA ASP A 60 10.40 9.47 -7.49
C ASP A 60 11.54 9.86 -8.45
N TYR A 61 12.51 8.96 -8.57
CA TYR A 61 13.64 9.12 -9.49
C TYR A 61 13.32 8.60 -10.90
N GLU A 62 12.32 7.73 -11.00
CA GLU A 62 12.03 7.00 -12.24
C GLU A 62 11.05 7.82 -13.08
N THR A 63 11.53 8.35 -14.21
CA THR A 63 10.72 9.19 -15.09
C THR A 63 9.66 8.39 -15.86
N LEU A 64 9.88 7.08 -16.05
CA LEU A 64 8.94 6.19 -16.73
C LEU A 64 8.19 5.34 -15.69
N PRO A 65 6.84 5.35 -15.71
CA PRO A 65 6.02 4.52 -14.81
C PRO A 65 6.38 3.03 -14.86
N THR A 66 6.76 2.52 -16.04
CA THR A 66 7.16 1.12 -16.23
C THR A 66 8.40 0.75 -15.41
N VAL A 67 9.38 1.66 -15.31
CA VAL A 67 10.61 1.40 -14.53
C VAL A 67 10.30 1.43 -13.04
N HIS A 68 9.46 2.38 -12.62
CA HIS A 68 8.97 2.45 -11.24
C HIS A 68 8.22 1.16 -10.85
N GLU A 69 7.32 0.68 -11.71
CA GLU A 69 6.58 -0.57 -11.51
C GLU A 69 7.51 -1.77 -11.34
N TRP A 70 8.50 -1.93 -12.22
CA TRP A 70 9.49 -3.01 -12.09
C TRP A 70 10.26 -2.94 -10.78
N MET A 71 10.61 -1.73 -10.33
CA MET A 71 11.32 -1.55 -9.07
C MET A 71 10.45 -1.93 -7.86
N VAL A 72 9.15 -1.62 -7.88
CA VAL A 72 8.19 -2.05 -6.86
C VAL A 72 8.11 -3.59 -6.82
N MET A 73 7.96 -4.23 -7.98
CA MET A 73 7.88 -5.70 -8.09
C MET A 73 9.16 -6.38 -7.59
N TRP A 74 10.33 -5.84 -7.96
CA TRP A 74 11.63 -6.32 -7.47
C TRP A 74 11.72 -6.21 -5.94
N SER A 75 11.38 -5.04 -5.38
CA SER A 75 11.40 -4.79 -3.94
C SER A 75 10.53 -5.79 -3.17
N MET A 76 9.31 -6.04 -3.66
CA MET A 76 8.37 -6.95 -3.03
C MET A 76 8.82 -8.42 -3.16
N THR A 77 9.44 -8.80 -4.28
CA THR A 77 10.02 -10.15 -4.48
C THR A 77 11.15 -10.43 -3.49
N MET A 78 12.06 -9.46 -3.27
CA MET A 78 13.10 -9.58 -2.24
C MET A 78 12.53 -9.74 -0.84
N LEU A 79 11.43 -9.02 -0.53
CA LEU A 79 10.75 -9.15 0.75
C LEU A 79 10.13 -10.55 0.93
N MET A 80 9.39 -11.04 -0.07
CA MET A 80 8.75 -12.36 -0.01
C MET A 80 9.77 -13.49 0.09
N SER A 81 10.89 -13.40 -0.62
CA SER A 81 11.98 -14.38 -0.58
C SER A 81 12.61 -14.54 0.81
N ARG A 82 12.49 -13.51 1.67
CA ARG A 82 13.04 -13.50 3.03
C ARG A 82 12.01 -13.88 4.09
N ARG A 83 10.74 -14.05 3.71
CA ARG A 83 9.71 -14.50 4.64
C ARG A 83 9.80 -16.01 4.77
N PRO A 84 9.99 -16.55 5.99
CA PRO A 84 9.84 -17.97 6.18
C PRO A 84 8.43 -18.37 5.75
N ALA A 85 8.32 -19.37 4.88
CA ALA A 85 7.04 -19.99 4.58
C ALA A 85 6.57 -20.64 5.88
N HIS A 86 5.70 -19.96 6.64
CA HIS A 86 4.99 -20.61 7.72
C HIS A 86 4.17 -21.72 7.08
N ARG A 87 4.65 -22.97 7.22
CA ARG A 87 3.82 -24.15 7.05
C ARG A 87 2.74 -23.99 8.11
N ARG A 88 1.51 -23.70 7.69
CA ARG A 88 0.36 -23.76 8.61
C ARG A 88 0.32 -25.21 9.11
N ALA A 89 0.58 -25.39 10.40
CA ALA A 89 0.35 -26.64 11.10
C ALA A 89 -1.16 -26.81 11.31
#